data_AF-A0A2D7ETQ7-F1
#
_entry.id   AF-A0A2D7ETQ7-F1
#
_cell.length_a   1.000
_cell.length_b   1.000
_cell.length_c   1.000
_cell.angle_alpha   90.00
_cell.angle_beta   90.00
_cell.angle_gamma   90.00
#
_symmetry.space_group_name_H-M   'P 1'
#
loop_
_entity.id
_entity.type
_entity.pdbx_description
1 polymer ?
#
loop_
_entity_poly.entity_id
_entity_poly.type
_entity_poly.pdbx_seq_one_letter_code
_entity_poly.pdbx_strand_id
1 'polypeptide(L)'
;MIEKKLAFTWRLMILAFVMPLLLILAIDISISSGIQGFDSEIAFTRFANATLTSYTLCSLVLLGNLFFYGESRNRPRAPLVGMFCATILGIIATIFFIDQGPMLLEDNGSVRAQAIYNIVHMLVSAGAVLVALGVSLGVTFSAITSQKQRSDFIFEEE
;
A
#
# COMPACT_ATOMS: atom_id res chain seq x y z
N MET A 1 -31.88 17.57 27.06
CA MET A 1 -30.55 16.99 26.76
C MET A 1 -30.55 16.72 25.25
N ILE A 2 -29.83 17.50 24.45
CA ILE A 2 -29.91 17.44 22.98
C ILE A 2 -29.17 16.18 22.52
N GLU A 3 -29.89 15.14 22.15
CA GLU A 3 -29.33 14.01 21.41
C GLU A 3 -28.84 14.51 20.04
N LYS A 4 -27.54 14.76 19.92
CA LYS A 4 -26.92 14.95 18.62
C LYS A 4 -26.88 13.58 17.93
N LYS A 5 -27.83 13.32 17.03
CA LYS A 5 -27.68 12.27 16.01
C LYS A 5 -26.32 12.48 15.34
N LEU A 6 -25.38 11.57 15.54
CA LEU A 6 -24.15 11.54 14.78
C LEU A 6 -24.51 11.07 13.36
N ALA A 7 -24.96 12.01 12.52
CA ALA A 7 -25.22 11.72 11.12
C ALA A 7 -23.86 11.50 10.44
N PHE A 8 -23.51 10.23 10.24
CA PHE A 8 -22.34 9.84 9.46
C PHE A 8 -22.51 10.36 8.03
N THR A 9 -21.94 11.53 7.77
CA THR A 9 -22.12 12.28 6.52
C THR A 9 -20.92 11.96 5.62
N TRP A 10 -21.12 11.83 4.30
CA TRP A 10 -20.02 11.61 3.34
C TRP A 10 -18.87 12.63 3.49
N ARG A 11 -19.17 13.86 3.94
CA ARG A 11 -18.19 14.89 4.30
C ARG A 11 -17.24 14.46 5.42
N LEU A 12 -17.77 13.78 6.45
CA LEU A 12 -16.97 13.21 7.55
C LEU A 12 -16.11 12.04 7.08
N MET A 13 -16.56 11.25 6.09
CA MET A 13 -15.74 10.16 5.52
C MET A 13 -14.52 10.70 4.78
N ILE A 14 -14.72 11.71 3.94
CA ILE A 14 -13.63 12.38 3.23
C ILE A 14 -12.67 13.02 4.26
N LEU A 15 -13.21 13.71 5.26
CA LEU A 15 -12.39 14.33 6.29
C LEU A 15 -11.60 13.29 7.11
N ALA A 16 -12.22 12.16 7.49
CA ALA A 16 -11.54 11.08 8.20
C ALA A 16 -10.45 10.40 7.35
N PHE A 17 -10.61 10.36 6.03
CA PHE A 17 -9.60 9.82 5.11
C PHE A 17 -8.43 10.80 4.89
N VAL A 18 -8.73 12.10 4.76
CA VAL A 18 -7.75 13.14 4.44
C VAL A 18 -7.00 13.63 5.69
N MET A 19 -7.63 13.67 6.86
CA MET A 19 -7.04 14.17 8.11
C MET A 19 -5.72 13.47 8.51
N PRO A 20 -5.59 12.13 8.45
CA PRO A 20 -4.32 11.47 8.76
C PRO A 20 -3.18 11.94 7.85
N LEU A 21 -3.46 12.19 6.57
CA LEU A 21 -2.46 12.63 5.60
C LEU A 21 -2.04 14.09 5.84
N LEU A 22 -3.00 14.95 6.18
CA LEU A 22 -2.74 16.33 6.60
C LEU A 22 -1.99 16.39 7.94
N LEU A 23 -2.28 15.48 8.88
CA LEU A 23 -1.60 15.39 10.17
C LEU A 23 -0.13 15.04 9.98
N ILE A 24 0.18 14.04 9.14
CA ILE A 24 1.56 13.67 8.81
C ILE A 24 2.31 14.85 8.18
N LEU A 25 1.66 15.54 7.22
CA LEU A 25 2.23 16.73 6.59
C LEU A 25 2.48 17.86 7.60
N ALA A 26 1.54 18.11 8.51
CA ALA A 26 1.68 19.12 9.54
C ALA A 26 2.81 18.80 10.53
N ILE A 27 2.97 17.52 10.90
CA ILE A 27 4.08 17.04 11.74
C ILE A 27 5.42 17.27 11.03
N ASP A 28 5.52 16.92 9.75
CA ASP A 28 6.75 17.11 8.95
C ASP A 28 7.17 18.58 8.88
N ILE A 29 6.23 19.48 8.56
CA ILE A 29 6.47 20.93 8.49
C ILE A 29 6.79 21.52 9.86
N SER A 30 6.28 20.95 10.95
CA SER A 30 6.50 21.46 12.31
C SER A 30 7.82 21.00 12.92
N ILE A 31 8.31 19.82 12.54
CA ILE A 31 9.56 19.24 13.06
C ILE A 31 10.75 19.61 12.17
N SER A 32 10.57 19.62 10.85
CA SER A 32 11.58 20.06 9.90
C SER A 32 11.47 21.58 9.72
N SER A 33 12.55 22.32 9.96
CA SER A 33 12.59 23.78 9.81
C SER A 33 12.48 24.19 8.33
N GLY A 34 11.27 24.13 7.79
CA GLY A 34 10.94 24.44 6.40
C GLY A 34 10.95 23.21 5.48
N ILE A 35 10.18 23.30 4.40
CA ILE A 35 10.16 22.33 3.30
C ILE A 35 11.49 22.45 2.54
N GLN A 36 12.61 22.00 3.12
CA GLN A 36 13.93 22.08 2.51
C GLN A 36 14.29 20.86 1.63
N GLY A 37 13.33 19.99 1.28
CA GLY A 37 13.69 18.66 0.75
C GLY A 37 12.75 18.00 -0.25
N PHE A 38 11.77 18.71 -0.84
CA PHE A 38 11.04 18.15 -1.98
C PHE A 38 11.81 18.37 -3.28
N ASP A 39 12.93 17.67 -3.41
CA ASP A 39 13.53 17.46 -4.72
C ASP A 39 12.63 16.48 -5.48
N SER A 40 11.82 17.06 -6.39
CA SER A 40 10.87 16.31 -7.21
C SER A 40 11.54 15.22 -8.04
N GLU A 41 12.82 15.41 -8.41
CA GLU A 41 13.57 14.47 -9.23
C GLU A 41 14.00 13.25 -8.40
N ILE A 42 14.49 13.50 -7.18
CA ILE A 42 14.83 12.45 -6.20
C ILE A 42 13.57 11.68 -5.78
N ALA A 43 12.47 12.37 -5.50
CA ALA A 43 11.21 11.76 -5.11
C ALA A 43 10.63 10.87 -6.22
N PHE A 44 10.63 11.37 -7.47
CA PHE A 44 10.16 10.60 -8.62
C PHE A 44 11.01 9.35 -8.85
N THR A 45 12.33 9.46 -8.71
CA THR A 45 13.26 8.34 -8.86
C THR A 45 13.02 7.25 -7.81
N ARG A 46 12.82 7.62 -6.54
CA ARG A 46 12.47 6.68 -5.47
C ARG A 46 11.12 6.00 -5.71
N PHE A 47 10.13 6.77 -6.16
CA PHE A 47 8.81 6.25 -6.50
C PHE A 47 8.85 5.27 -7.67
N ALA A 48 9.57 5.60 -8.75
CA ALA A 48 9.73 4.74 -9.92
C ALA A 48 10.42 3.42 -9.53
N ASN A 49 11.46 3.49 -8.71
CA ASN A 49 12.17 2.32 -8.19
C ASN A 49 11.26 1.40 -7.35
N ALA A 50 10.50 1.98 -6.41
CA ALA A 50 9.55 1.24 -5.59
C ALA A 50 8.42 0.62 -6.44
N THR A 51 7.94 1.35 -7.44
CA THR A 51 6.91 0.88 -8.38
C THR A 51 7.40 -0.28 -9.23
N LEU A 52 8.62 -0.17 -9.77
CA LEU A 52 9.21 -1.22 -10.59
C LEU A 52 9.51 -2.49 -9.77
N THR A 53 10.05 -2.32 -8.56
CA THR A 53 10.30 -3.43 -7.63
C THR A 53 9.00 -4.13 -7.24
N SER A 54 7.95 -3.35 -6.93
CA SER A 54 6.65 -3.91 -6.56
C SER A 54 5.96 -4.63 -7.73
N TYR A 55 6.04 -4.08 -8.94
CA TYR A 55 5.55 -4.72 -10.15
C TYR A 55 6.21 -6.09 -10.38
N THR A 56 7.54 -6.15 -10.31
CA THR A 56 8.30 -7.38 -10.54
C THR A 56 8.01 -8.44 -9.48
N LEU A 57 8.00 -8.07 -8.19
CA LEU A 57 7.70 -9.01 -7.10
C LEU A 57 6.25 -9.49 -7.15
N CYS A 58 5.29 -8.60 -7.38
CA CYS A 58 3.87 -8.96 -7.49
C CYS A 58 3.62 -9.89 -8.67
N SER A 59 4.23 -9.62 -9.83
CA SER A 59 4.12 -10.48 -11.01
C SER A 59 4.68 -11.89 -10.74
N LEU A 60 5.77 -12.00 -9.98
CA LEU A 60 6.32 -13.30 -9.56
C LEU A 60 5.38 -14.05 -8.61
N VAL A 61 4.83 -13.37 -7.61
CA VAL A 61 3.85 -13.96 -6.68
C VAL A 61 2.60 -14.44 -7.42
N LEU A 62 2.07 -13.62 -8.33
CA LEU A 62 0.90 -13.96 -9.13
C LEU A 62 1.19 -15.09 -10.11
N LEU A 63 2.37 -15.12 -10.73
CA LEU A 63 2.82 -16.23 -11.56
C LEU A 63 2.87 -17.53 -10.75
N GLY A 64 3.43 -17.50 -9.55
CA GLY A 64 3.44 -18.64 -8.64
C GLY A 64 2.03 -19.09 -8.26
N ASN A 65 1.15 -18.15 -7.88
CA ASN A 65 -0.25 -18.43 -7.55
C ASN A 65 -0.96 -19.12 -8.72
N LEU A 66 -0.80 -18.57 -9.92
CA LEU A 66 -1.43 -19.08 -11.12
C LEU A 66 -0.83 -20.43 -11.54
N PHE A 67 0.46 -20.66 -11.34
CA PHE A 67 1.12 -21.94 -11.61
C PHE A 67 0.51 -23.05 -10.76
N PHE A 68 0.40 -22.84 -9.44
CA PHE A 68 -0.24 -23.80 -8.54
C PHE A 68 -1.75 -23.97 -8.84
N TYR A 69 -2.44 -22.87 -9.20
CA TYR A 69 -3.86 -22.91 -9.53
C TYR A 69 -4.16 -23.63 -10.86
N GLY A 70 -3.36 -23.36 -11.89
CA GLY A 70 -3.50 -23.92 -13.24
C GLY A 70 -3.22 -25.42 -13.28
N GLU A 71 -2.19 -25.85 -12.55
CA GLU A 71 -1.84 -27.27 -12.42
C GLU A 71 -2.92 -28.05 -11.66
N SER A 72 -3.50 -27.46 -10.62
CA SER A 72 -4.58 -28.10 -9.84
C SER A 72 -5.87 -28.34 -10.64
N ARG A 73 -6.14 -27.58 -11.71
CA ARG A 73 -7.44 -27.58 -12.41
C ARG A 73 -7.39 -27.93 -13.90
N ASN A 74 -6.25 -28.32 -14.48
CA ASN A 74 -6.10 -28.58 -15.92
C ASN A 74 -6.73 -27.46 -16.80
N ARG A 75 -6.58 -26.20 -16.38
CA ARG A 75 -7.16 -25.03 -17.05
C ARG A 75 -6.23 -24.51 -18.16
N PRO A 76 -6.74 -23.73 -19.15
CA PRO A 76 -5.94 -23.25 -20.26
C PRO A 76 -4.70 -22.50 -19.75
N ARG A 77 -3.52 -22.90 -20.23
CA ARG A 77 -2.21 -22.36 -19.83
C ARG A 77 -1.94 -20.94 -20.34
N ALA A 78 -2.87 -20.35 -21.10
CA ALA A 78 -2.71 -19.04 -21.72
C ALA A 78 -2.41 -17.89 -20.70
N PRO A 79 -3.07 -17.82 -19.53
CA PRO A 79 -2.74 -16.80 -18.53
C PRO A 79 -1.34 -16.99 -17.89
N LEU A 80 -0.82 -18.23 -17.84
CA LEU A 80 0.52 -18.51 -17.31
C LEU A 80 1.60 -17.90 -18.20
N VAL A 81 1.44 -18.04 -19.52
CA VAL A 81 2.37 -17.47 -20.50
C VAL A 81 2.36 -15.94 -20.40
N GLY A 82 1.18 -15.33 -20.28
CA GLY A 82 1.05 -13.88 -20.10
C GLY A 82 1.75 -13.37 -18.83
N MET A 83 1.55 -14.05 -17.70
CA MET A 83 2.23 -13.70 -16.44
C MET A 83 3.73 -13.97 -16.48
N PHE A 84 4.17 -15.03 -17.18
CA PHE A 84 5.58 -15.32 -17.37
C PHE A 84 6.27 -14.21 -18.17
N CYS A 85 5.66 -13.76 -19.27
CA CYS A 85 6.14 -12.62 -20.05
C CYS A 85 6.15 -11.32 -19.22
N ALA A 86 5.12 -11.05 -18.43
CA ALA A 86 5.06 -9.88 -17.54
C ALA A 86 6.20 -9.89 -16.50
N THR A 87 6.48 -11.04 -15.89
CA THR A 87 7.58 -11.20 -14.94
C THR A 87 8.94 -10.98 -15.61
N ILE A 88 9.17 -11.55 -16.80
CA ILE A 88 10.41 -11.32 -17.56
C ILE A 88 10.59 -9.85 -17.90
N LEU A 89 9.54 -9.18 -18.39
CA LEU A 89 9.57 -7.76 -18.69
C LEU A 89 9.90 -6.93 -17.45
N GLY A 90 9.33 -7.27 -16.28
CA GLY A 90 9.68 -6.63 -15.01
C GLY A 90 11.16 -6.80 -14.63
N ILE A 91 11.70 -8.01 -14.77
CA ILE A 91 13.12 -8.29 -14.50
C ILE A 91 14.03 -7.51 -15.46
N ILE A 92 13.75 -7.54 -16.76
CA ILE A 92 14.52 -6.82 -17.78
C ILE A 92 14.47 -5.31 -17.52
N ALA A 93 13.29 -4.76 -17.27
CA ALA A 93 13.12 -3.35 -16.95
C ALA A 93 13.89 -2.98 -15.67
N THR A 94 13.85 -3.83 -14.65
CA THR A 94 14.61 -3.62 -13.40
C THR A 94 16.11 -3.55 -13.67
N ILE A 95 16.65 -4.50 -14.44
CA ILE A 95 18.09 -4.51 -14.80
C ILE A 95 18.45 -3.28 -15.64
N PHE A 96 17.62 -2.94 -16.64
CA PHE A 96 17.84 -1.82 -17.54
C PHE A 96 17.84 -0.48 -16.80
N PHE A 97 16.85 -0.21 -15.95
CA PHE A 97 16.75 1.06 -15.22
C PHE A 97 17.77 1.20 -14.10
N ILE A 98 18.25 0.08 -13.53
CA ILE A 98 19.40 0.08 -12.61
C ILE A 98 20.69 0.46 -13.34
N ASP A 99 20.86 0.06 -14.61
CA ASP A 99 22.06 0.31 -15.41
C ASP A 99 22.10 1.74 -16.00
N GLN A 100 20.95 2.39 -16.19
CA GLN A 100 20.84 3.72 -16.82
C GLN A 100 21.12 4.94 -15.92
N GLY A 101 21.45 4.78 -14.64
CA GLY A 101 21.88 5.91 -13.79
C GLY A 101 21.25 5.99 -12.40
N PRO A 102 20.88 7.20 -11.91
CA PRO A 102 20.77 7.53 -10.48
C PRO A 102 19.50 7.01 -9.82
N MET A 103 18.92 5.89 -10.29
CA MET A 103 18.10 5.08 -9.40
C MET A 103 18.89 4.66 -8.15
N LEU A 104 20.23 4.69 -8.24
CA LEU A 104 21.26 4.79 -7.19
C LEU A 104 21.29 6.17 -6.49
N LEU A 105 20.33 6.44 -5.60
CA LEU A 105 20.37 7.64 -4.73
C LEU A 105 21.06 7.40 -3.38
N GLU A 106 21.39 6.15 -3.07
CA GLU A 106 22.24 5.80 -1.95
C GLU A 106 23.57 5.34 -2.55
N ASP A 107 24.67 5.94 -2.09
CA ASP A 107 26.06 5.64 -2.48
C ASP A 107 26.50 4.24 -1.95
N ASN A 108 25.62 3.25 -2.08
CA ASN A 108 25.87 1.86 -1.79
C ASN A 108 26.63 1.32 -3.00
N GLY A 109 27.95 1.14 -2.83
CA GLY A 109 28.91 0.81 -3.89
C GLY A 109 28.70 -0.48 -4.71
N SER A 110 27.51 -1.10 -4.70
CA SER A 110 27.14 -2.19 -5.60
C SER A 110 25.65 -2.23 -5.96
N VAL A 111 25.38 -2.34 -7.27
CA VAL A 111 24.06 -2.60 -7.88
C VAL A 111 23.29 -3.76 -7.21
N ARG A 112 24.00 -4.82 -6.82
CA ARG A 112 23.39 -6.00 -6.19
C ARG A 112 22.87 -5.70 -4.78
N ALA A 113 23.61 -4.90 -4.02
CA ALA A 113 23.21 -4.50 -2.66
C ALA A 113 21.94 -3.64 -2.72
N GLN A 114 21.83 -2.77 -3.71
CA GLN A 114 20.66 -1.93 -3.90
C GLN A 114 19.42 -2.73 -4.29
N ALA A 115 19.55 -3.70 -5.20
CA ALA A 115 18.43 -4.58 -5.57
C ALA A 115 17.88 -5.33 -4.34
N ILE A 116 18.78 -5.86 -3.49
CA ILE A 116 18.40 -6.52 -2.24
C ILE A 116 17.71 -5.54 -1.28
N TYR A 117 18.27 -4.33 -1.11
CA TYR A 117 17.67 -3.30 -0.27
C TYR A 117 16.24 -2.95 -0.71
N ASN A 118 16.01 -2.72 -2.02
CA ASN A 118 14.70 -2.39 -2.54
C ASN A 118 13.68 -3.50 -2.29
N ILE A 119 14.07 -4.77 -2.48
CA ILE A 119 13.21 -5.93 -2.22
C ILE A 119 12.86 -5.99 -0.74
N VAL A 120 13.85 -5.92 0.16
CA VAL A 120 13.63 -5.99 1.60
C VAL A 120 12.78 -4.83 2.09
N HIS A 121 13.08 -3.60 1.65
CA HIS A 121 12.35 -2.40 2.03
C HIS A 121 10.89 -2.46 1.55
N MET A 122 10.65 -2.91 0.32
CA MET A 122 9.30 -3.12 -0.22
C MET A 122 8.52 -4.16 0.61
N LEU A 123 9.13 -5.30 0.95
CA LEU A 123 8.47 -6.35 1.74
C LEU A 123 8.13 -5.88 3.16
N VAL A 124 9.06 -5.19 3.82
CA VAL A 124 8.87 -4.66 5.18
C VAL A 124 7.80 -3.57 5.19
N SER A 125 7.83 -2.63 4.25
CA SER A 125 6.82 -1.56 4.15
C SER A 125 5.44 -2.11 3.80
N ALA A 126 5.35 -3.07 2.87
CA ALA A 126 4.09 -3.76 2.58
C ALA A 126 3.55 -4.51 3.81
N GLY A 127 4.42 -5.17 4.57
CA GLY A 127 4.06 -5.82 5.84
C GLY A 127 3.53 -4.83 6.88
N ALA A 128 4.17 -3.68 7.03
CA ALA A 128 3.71 -2.61 7.92
C ALA A 128 2.31 -2.10 7.53
N VAL A 129 2.04 -1.93 6.23
CA VAL A 129 0.72 -1.54 5.72
C VAL A 129 -0.33 -2.60 6.03
N LEU A 130 -0.02 -3.90 5.86
CA LEU A 130 -0.94 -4.99 6.19
C LEU A 130 -1.27 -5.04 7.69
N VAL A 131 -0.27 -4.84 8.56
CA VAL A 131 -0.49 -4.75 10.01
C VAL A 131 -1.37 -3.55 10.36
N ALA A 132 -1.08 -2.38 9.78
CA ALA A 132 -1.88 -1.18 9.97
C ALA A 132 -3.34 -1.38 9.54
N LEU A 133 -3.57 -2.05 8.40
CA LEU A 133 -4.91 -2.43 7.95
C LEU A 133 -5.60 -3.38 8.94
N GLY A 134 -4.89 -4.39 9.42
CA GLY A 134 -5.42 -5.33 10.43
C GLY A 134 -5.85 -4.63 11.72
N VAL A 135 -5.01 -3.72 12.24
CA VAL A 135 -5.33 -2.91 13.43
C VAL A 135 -6.52 -2.00 13.15
N SER A 136 -6.54 -1.31 12.01
CA SER A 136 -7.65 -0.41 11.65
C SER A 136 -8.98 -1.15 11.55
N LEU A 137 -9.00 -2.33 10.93
CA LEU A 137 -10.19 -3.17 10.85
C LEU A 137 -10.61 -3.66 12.24
N GLY A 138 -9.66 -4.11 13.07
CA GLY A 138 -9.94 -4.56 14.44
C GLY A 138 -10.54 -3.47 15.33
N VAL A 139 -9.99 -2.25 15.27
CA VAL A 139 -10.54 -1.09 15.98
C VAL A 139 -11.94 -0.75 15.48
N THR A 140 -12.16 -0.81 14.16
CA THR A 140 -13.49 -0.54 13.57
C THR A 140 -14.52 -1.57 14.02
N PHE A 141 -14.19 -2.86 14.00
CA PHE A 141 -15.08 -3.92 14.50
C PHE A 141 -15.37 -3.80 15.99
N SER A 142 -14.35 -3.45 16.79
CA SER A 142 -14.52 -3.19 18.22
C SER A 142 -15.44 -1.99 18.47
N ALA A 143 -15.28 -0.90 17.71
CA ALA A 143 -16.14 0.28 17.80
C ALA A 143 -17.59 -0.03 17.42
N ILE A 144 -17.82 -0.81 16.36
CA ILE A 144 -19.17 -1.23 15.96
C ILE A 144 -19.80 -2.14 17.01
N THR A 145 -19.07 -3.12 17.54
CA THR A 145 -19.60 -4.12 18.48
C THR A 145 -19.81 -3.55 19.89
N SER A 146 -19.04 -2.54 20.29
CA SER A 146 -19.20 -1.87 21.59
C SER A 146 -20.36 -0.86 21.64
N GLN A 147 -21.01 -0.56 20.50
CA GLN A 147 -22.23 0.23 20.52
C GLN A 147 -23.34 -0.55 21.22
N LYS A 148 -23.82 -0.03 22.35
CA LYS A 148 -24.95 -0.58 23.11
C LYS A 148 -26.14 -0.72 22.15
N GLN A 149 -26.74 -1.91 22.09
CA GLN A 149 -27.92 -2.19 21.27
C GLN A 149 -28.96 -1.10 21.52
N ARG A 150 -29.31 -0.34 20.48
CA ARG A 150 -30.31 0.72 20.55
C ARG A 150 -31.68 0.05 20.63
N SER A 151 -32.08 -0.33 21.84
CA SER A 151 -33.40 -0.88 22.12
C SER A 151 -34.41 0.27 22.19
N ASP A 152 -34.74 0.85 21.04
CA ASP A 152 -35.93 1.68 20.87
C ASP A 152 -36.72 1.15 19.66
N PHE A 153 -37.21 -0.08 19.84
CA PHE A 153 -38.45 -0.56 19.22
C PHE A 153 -39.39 -0.88 20.39
N ILE A 154 -39.76 0.16 21.15
CA ILE A 154 -40.96 0.08 21.98
C ILE A 154 -42.11 0.30 20.99
N PHE A 155 -42.85 -0.78 20.77
CA PHE A 155 -44.15 -0.76 20.11
C PHE A 155 -44.99 0.34 20.76
N GLU A 156 -45.29 1.42 20.02
CA GLU A 156 -46.45 2.25 20.30
C GLU A 156 -47.69 1.44 19.86
N GLU A 157 -48.08 0.46 20.68
CA GLU A 157 -49.49 0.16 20.87
C GLU A 157 -50.01 1.17 21.91
N GLU A 158 -50.68 2.21 21.43
CA GLU A 158 -51.92 2.81 21.97
C GLU A 158 -52.40 3.94 21.05
#